data_AF-B5VSI6-F1
#
_entry.id   AF-B5VSI6-F1
#
_cell.length_a   1.000
_cell.length_b   1.000
_cell.length_c   1.000
_cell.angle_alpha   90.00
_cell.angle_beta   90.00
_cell.angle_gamma   90.00
#
_symmetry.space_group_name_H-M   'P 1'
#
loop_
_entity.id
_entity.type
_entity.pdbx_description
1 polymer ?
#
loop_
_entity_poly.entity_id
_entity_poly.type
_entity_poly.pdbx_seq_one_letter_code
_entity_poly.pdbx_strand_id
1 'polypeptide(L)'
;MNKTENLSIEETNEIREKLGMKPIPVFQEKNTDHKESLSIEETNELRASLGLKLIPPQQNFNSSPPNVHNTSKIDELREKITKFQKKANAPLRMAHLLEETNVNDDSSWLENMDAIPSSHESKRSSTLPRKGATKEDENIDLHNVQVSYNIEALSPKKDTILTLKESSIFDDTDSTEVLENVKAAEENADREKLRLRQMNKDRRQKKKF
;
A
#
# COMPACT_ATOMS: atom_id res chain seq x y z
N MET A 1 -29.48 26.25 10.30
CA MET A 1 -28.49 25.99 11.38
C MET A 1 -28.91 24.71 12.06
N ASN A 2 -28.27 23.59 11.74
CA ASN A 2 -28.66 22.28 12.28
C ASN A 2 -27.82 22.06 13.54
N LYS A 3 -28.47 22.12 14.72
CA LYS A 3 -27.84 21.77 16.00
C LYS A 3 -27.53 20.27 15.98
N THR A 4 -26.26 19.92 16.11
CA THR A 4 -25.82 18.55 16.36
C THR A 4 -25.99 18.27 17.85
N GLU A 5 -27.13 17.70 18.23
CA GLU A 5 -27.35 17.18 19.59
C GLU A 5 -26.68 15.81 19.69
N ASN A 6 -25.58 15.74 20.42
CA ASN A 6 -24.87 14.49 20.68
C ASN A 6 -25.61 13.74 21.80
N LEU A 7 -26.15 12.56 21.51
CA LEU A 7 -26.85 11.69 22.47
C LEU A 7 -25.86 10.99 23.42
N SER A 8 -26.30 10.69 24.65
CA SER A 8 -25.48 9.89 25.58
C SER A 8 -25.33 8.45 25.08
N ILE A 9 -24.29 7.75 25.57
CA ILE A 9 -24.03 6.35 25.17
C ILE A 9 -25.18 5.42 25.59
N GLU A 10 -25.86 5.72 26.69
CA GLU A 10 -27.05 5.00 27.16
C GLU A 10 -28.24 5.19 26.23
N GLU A 11 -28.55 6.44 25.86
CA GLU A 11 -29.65 6.77 24.94
C GLU A 11 -29.42 6.16 23.55
N THR A 12 -28.16 6.18 23.11
CA THR A 12 -27.74 5.56 21.85
C THR A 12 -27.90 4.04 21.88
N ASN A 13 -27.64 3.41 23.04
CA ASN A 13 -27.84 1.97 23.23
C ASN A 13 -29.32 1.58 23.22
N GLU A 14 -30.20 2.40 23.78
CA GLU A 14 -31.65 2.19 23.72
C GLU A 14 -32.17 2.21 22.27
N ILE A 15 -31.68 3.16 21.46
CA ILE A 15 -32.02 3.24 20.03
C ILE A 15 -31.48 2.01 19.28
N ARG A 16 -30.25 1.57 19.58
CA ARG A 16 -29.67 0.36 19.00
C ARG A 16 -30.50 -0.88 19.30
N GLU A 17 -30.98 -1.03 20.53
CA GLU A 17 -31.81 -2.17 20.92
C GLU A 17 -33.14 -2.18 20.15
N LYS A 18 -33.82 -1.03 20.03
CA LYS A 18 -35.05 -0.89 19.22
C LYS A 18 -34.83 -1.20 17.73
N LEU A 19 -33.61 -1.00 17.23
CA LEU A 19 -33.21 -1.34 15.86
C LEU A 19 -32.65 -2.77 15.73
N GLY A 20 -32.67 -3.58 16.80
CA GLY A 20 -32.16 -4.96 16.79
C GLY A 20 -30.63 -5.05 16.70
N MET A 21 -29.91 -3.97 16.98
CA MET A 21 -28.46 -3.90 16.97
C MET A 21 -27.89 -4.20 18.37
N LYS A 22 -26.66 -4.72 18.41
CA LYS A 22 -25.97 -5.00 19.68
C LYS A 22 -25.57 -3.70 20.40
N PRO A 23 -25.78 -3.58 21.72
CA PRO A 23 -25.39 -2.39 22.49
C PRO A 23 -23.87 -2.21 22.57
N ILE A 24 -23.42 -0.96 22.73
CA ILE A 24 -22.02 -0.58 22.91
C ILE A 24 -21.59 -0.91 24.36
N PRO A 25 -20.52 -1.67 24.60
CA PRO A 25 -20.05 -2.02 25.94
C PRO A 25 -19.43 -0.80 26.64
N VAL A 26 -19.83 -0.55 27.89
CA VAL A 26 -19.27 0.48 28.76
C VAL A 26 -18.24 -0.18 29.69
N PHE A 27 -16.95 0.11 29.49
CA PHE A 27 -15.89 -0.39 30.37
C PHE A 27 -15.65 0.62 31.50
N GLN A 28 -16.04 0.26 32.72
CA GLN A 28 -15.63 0.98 33.92
C GLN A 28 -14.33 0.36 34.43
N GLU A 29 -13.24 1.13 34.42
CA GLU A 29 -11.95 0.70 34.93
C GLU A 29 -12.05 0.46 36.45
N LYS A 30 -11.90 -0.80 36.86
CA LYS A 30 -11.76 -1.18 38.27
C LYS A 30 -10.28 -1.15 38.63
N ASN A 31 -9.87 -0.17 39.43
CA ASN A 31 -8.54 -0.08 40.01
C ASN A 31 -8.30 -1.27 40.96
N THR A 32 -7.25 -2.05 40.71
CA THR A 32 -6.79 -3.13 41.61
C THR A 32 -5.51 -2.71 42.32
N ASP A 33 -5.53 -2.88 43.63
CA ASP A 33 -4.52 -2.46 44.61
C ASP A 33 -3.20 -3.26 44.60
N HIS A 34 -2.15 -2.58 45.08
CA HIS A 34 -0.89 -3.08 45.68
C HIS A 34 0.05 -4.01 44.87
N LYS A 35 0.94 -3.37 44.10
CA LYS A 35 2.36 -3.77 43.99
C LYS A 35 3.18 -2.57 44.46
N GLU A 36 4.10 -2.77 45.41
CA GLU A 36 5.13 -1.76 45.74
C GLU A 36 5.93 -1.48 44.47
N SER A 37 5.55 -0.44 43.75
CA SER A 37 6.24 0.04 42.57
C SER A 37 7.49 0.76 43.05
N LEU A 38 8.64 0.11 42.92
CA LEU A 38 9.95 0.74 43.11
C LEU A 38 10.01 2.01 42.26
N SER A 39 10.55 3.09 42.84
CA SER A 39 10.72 4.34 42.10
C SER A 39 11.70 4.13 40.94
N ILE A 40 11.63 4.98 39.92
CA ILE A 40 12.54 4.95 38.78
C ILE A 40 13.99 5.13 39.24
N GLU A 41 14.21 5.92 40.30
CA GLU A 41 15.49 6.13 40.96
C GLU A 41 16.03 4.83 41.57
N GLU A 42 15.23 4.14 42.38
CA GLU A 42 15.62 2.87 43.03
C GLU A 42 15.89 1.79 41.97
N THR A 43 15.09 1.74 40.90
CA THR A 43 15.29 0.81 39.78
C THR A 43 16.57 1.13 39.00
N ASN A 44 16.96 2.41 38.92
CA ASN A 44 18.17 2.86 38.26
C ASN A 44 19.43 2.51 39.06
N GLU A 45 19.39 2.60 40.38
CA GLU A 45 20.47 2.13 41.26
C GLU A 45 20.71 0.63 41.07
N LEU A 46 19.64 -0.18 41.08
CA LEU A 46 19.72 -1.61 40.81
C LEU A 46 20.28 -1.91 39.42
N ARG A 47 19.87 -1.17 38.39
CA ARG A 47 20.43 -1.30 37.03
C ARG A 47 21.91 -0.96 36.98
N ALA A 48 22.36 0.07 37.70
CA ALA A 48 23.76 0.45 37.79
C ALA A 48 24.61 -0.68 38.39
N SER A 49 24.15 -1.27 39.49
CA SER A 49 24.82 -2.41 40.14
C SER A 49 24.91 -3.64 39.23
N LEU A 50 23.94 -3.82 38.34
CA LEU A 50 23.90 -4.91 37.36
C LEU A 50 24.62 -4.60 36.03
N GLY A 51 25.23 -3.41 35.91
CA GLY A 51 25.89 -2.98 34.67
C GLY A 51 24.94 -2.73 33.49
N LEU A 52 23.65 -2.49 33.77
CA LEU A 52 22.61 -2.20 32.79
C LEU A 52 22.48 -0.69 32.57
N LYS A 53 22.03 -0.29 31.38
CA LYS A 53 21.81 1.12 31.03
C LYS A 53 20.69 1.72 31.89
N LEU A 54 20.92 2.92 32.45
CA LEU A 54 19.92 3.65 33.25
C LEU A 54 18.69 4.02 32.44
N ILE A 55 17.53 4.04 33.10
CA ILE A 55 16.26 4.53 32.55
C ILE A 55 16.28 6.06 32.64
N PRO A 56 16.11 6.79 31.53
CA PRO A 56 16.08 8.25 31.55
C PRO A 56 14.85 8.75 32.35
N PRO A 57 14.97 9.86 33.10
CA PRO A 57 13.83 10.44 33.80
C PRO A 57 12.74 10.81 32.79
N GLN A 58 11.52 10.36 33.06
CA GLN A 58 10.36 10.64 32.21
C GLN A 58 10.07 12.16 32.23
N GLN A 59 10.54 12.88 31.21
CA GLN A 59 10.00 14.21 30.92
C GLN A 59 8.55 14.05 30.48
N ASN A 60 7.64 14.81 31.09
CA ASN A 60 6.23 14.87 30.69
C ASN A 60 6.12 15.17 29.19
N PHE A 61 5.80 14.15 28.39
CA PHE A 61 5.50 14.29 26.96
C PHE A 61 4.08 14.82 26.77
N ASN A 62 3.86 16.08 27.15
CA ASN A 62 2.78 16.85 26.53
C ASN A 62 3.22 17.07 25.07
N SER A 63 2.67 16.23 24.20
CA SER A 63 3.02 16.08 22.78
C SER A 63 3.08 17.43 22.04
N SER A 64 4.31 17.92 21.84
CA SER A 64 4.64 18.65 20.62
C SER A 64 5.10 17.60 19.60
N PRO A 65 4.61 17.61 18.35
CA PRO A 65 5.05 16.64 17.36
C PRO A 65 6.57 16.74 17.16
N PRO A 66 7.24 15.61 16.90
CA PRO A 66 8.69 15.57 16.79
C PRO A 66 9.13 16.55 15.70
N ASN A 67 10.03 17.46 16.07
CA ASN A 67 10.69 18.39 15.17
C ASN A 67 11.52 17.57 14.17
N VAL A 68 10.87 17.10 13.12
CA VAL A 68 11.50 16.56 11.92
C VAL A 68 12.36 17.70 11.38
N HIS A 69 13.67 17.48 11.24
CA HIS A 69 14.63 18.45 10.72
C HIS A 69 14.10 19.16 9.47
N ASN A 70 13.45 20.31 9.64
CA ASN A 70 13.04 21.20 8.57
C ASN A 70 14.33 21.86 8.06
N THR A 71 14.95 21.25 7.06
CA THR A 71 16.00 21.91 6.29
C THR A 71 15.33 22.90 5.35
N SER A 72 15.91 24.09 5.11
CA SER A 72 15.28 25.10 4.23
C SER A 72 14.94 24.54 2.85
N LYS A 73 15.71 23.54 2.38
CA LYS A 73 15.46 22.82 1.12
C LYS A 73 14.14 22.05 1.11
N ILE A 74 13.74 21.46 2.25
CA ILE A 74 12.46 20.75 2.37
C ILE A 74 11.30 21.75 2.34
N ASP A 75 11.45 22.90 3.00
CA ASP A 75 10.43 23.95 2.99
C ASP A 75 10.29 24.63 1.61
N GLU A 76 11.41 24.85 0.92
CA GLU A 76 11.40 25.30 -0.49
C GLU A 76 10.71 24.30 -1.42
N LEU A 77 10.92 22.99 -1.22
CA LEU A 77 10.24 21.95 -1.99
C LEU A 77 8.73 21.93 -1.67
N ARG A 78 8.35 22.05 -0.40
CA ARG A 78 6.94 22.15 0.02
C ARG A 78 6.26 23.39 -0.59
N GLU A 79 6.95 24.53 -0.63
CA GLU A 79 6.43 25.75 -1.24
C GLU A 79 6.24 25.58 -2.76
N LYS A 80 7.19 24.92 -3.45
CA LYS A 80 7.06 24.61 -4.88
C LYS A 80 5.89 23.66 -5.16
N ILE A 81 5.71 22.62 -4.35
CA ILE A 81 4.57 21.67 -4.47
C ILE A 81 3.24 22.39 -4.28
N THR A 82 3.12 23.23 -3.25
CA THR A 82 1.87 23.97 -2.97
C THR A 82 1.54 24.99 -4.06
N LYS A 83 2.54 25.68 -4.64
CA LYS A 83 2.34 26.57 -5.81
C LYS A 83 1.85 25.79 -7.03
N PHE A 84 2.41 24.61 -7.30
CA PHE A 84 1.97 23.76 -8.42
C PHE A 84 0.54 23.25 -8.23
N GLN A 85 0.19 22.76 -7.03
CA GLN A 85 -1.17 22.30 -6.71
C GLN A 85 -2.22 23.42 -6.87
N LYS A 86 -1.92 24.64 -6.41
CA LYS A 86 -2.82 25.79 -6.59
C LYS A 86 -3.01 26.16 -8.06
N LYS A 87 -1.96 26.06 -8.88
CA LYS A 87 -2.03 26.33 -10.32
C LYS A 87 -2.78 25.24 -11.09
N ALA A 88 -2.63 23.97 -10.71
CA ALA A 88 -3.35 22.85 -11.33
C ALA A 88 -4.87 22.86 -11.02
N ASN A 89 -5.26 23.31 -9.82
CA ASN A 89 -6.66 23.34 -9.38
C ASN A 89 -7.42 24.64 -9.72
N ALA A 90 -6.75 25.66 -10.25
CA ALA A 90 -7.35 26.95 -10.59
C ALA A 90 -8.25 26.93 -11.84
N PRO A 91 -7.89 26.27 -12.97
CA PRO A 91 -8.71 26.36 -14.20
C PRO A 91 -9.98 25.49 -14.17
N LEU A 92 -10.00 24.41 -13.37
CA LEU A 92 -11.14 23.49 -13.32
C LEU A 92 -12.39 24.06 -12.62
N ARG A 93 -12.22 25.08 -11.76
CA ARG A 93 -13.35 25.69 -11.04
C ARG A 93 -14.15 26.71 -11.84
N MET A 94 -13.56 27.26 -12.90
CA MET A 94 -14.23 28.27 -13.74
C MET A 94 -14.92 27.66 -14.97
N ALA A 95 -14.49 26.47 -15.42
CA ALA A 95 -15.06 25.82 -16.59
C ALA A 95 -16.47 25.25 -16.33
N HIS A 96 -16.77 24.80 -15.11
CA HIS A 96 -18.04 24.12 -14.79
C HIS A 96 -19.13 25.08 -14.24
N LEU A 97 -18.86 26.39 -14.12
CA LEU A 97 -19.83 27.33 -13.54
C LEU A 97 -20.82 27.89 -14.58
N LEU A 98 -20.58 27.70 -15.88
CA LEU A 98 -21.40 28.28 -16.97
C LEU A 98 -22.01 27.24 -17.93
N GLU A 99 -21.91 25.95 -17.66
CA GLU A 99 -22.54 24.94 -18.51
C GLU A 99 -23.88 24.49 -17.90
N GLU A 100 -24.93 25.27 -18.17
CA GLU A 100 -26.31 24.79 -18.09
C GLU A 100 -26.49 23.67 -19.13
N THR A 101 -26.14 22.45 -18.74
CA THR A 101 -26.49 21.26 -19.51
C THR A 101 -28.01 21.10 -19.42
N ASN A 102 -28.68 21.28 -20.55
CA ASN A 102 -30.09 20.96 -20.72
C ASN A 102 -30.22 19.42 -20.59
N VAL A 103 -30.57 18.95 -19.39
CA VAL A 103 -30.64 17.52 -19.00
C VAL A 103 -31.86 16.83 -19.61
N ASN A 104 -31.96 16.78 -20.94
CA ASN A 104 -33.05 16.05 -21.59
C ASN A 104 -32.71 15.42 -22.93
N ASP A 105 -31.42 15.14 -23.20
CA ASP A 105 -31.05 14.36 -24.39
C ASP A 105 -30.21 13.13 -24.03
N ASP A 106 -30.91 12.10 -23.54
CA ASP A 106 -30.38 10.77 -23.26
C ASP A 106 -29.88 10.03 -24.52
N SER A 107 -29.92 10.67 -25.70
CA SER A 107 -29.48 10.10 -26.98
C SER A 107 -28.16 10.72 -27.51
N SER A 108 -27.72 11.85 -26.95
CA SER A 108 -26.48 12.53 -27.38
C SER A 108 -25.21 11.67 -27.17
N TRP A 109 -25.21 10.73 -26.20
CA TRP A 109 -24.08 9.81 -26.01
C TRP A 109 -24.03 8.69 -27.07
N LEU A 110 -25.19 8.32 -27.64
CA LEU A 110 -25.30 7.31 -28.68
C LEU A 110 -24.83 7.85 -30.03
N GLU A 111 -25.16 9.09 -30.38
CA GLU A 111 -24.70 9.72 -31.63
C GLU A 111 -23.17 9.84 -31.71
N ASN A 112 -22.50 10.03 -30.57
CA ASN A 112 -21.04 10.07 -30.51
C ASN A 112 -20.36 8.70 -30.68
N MET A 113 -21.10 7.59 -30.62
CA MET A 113 -20.54 6.25 -30.89
C MET A 113 -20.47 5.94 -32.39
N ASP A 114 -21.43 6.42 -33.18
CA ASP A 114 -21.46 6.23 -34.64
C ASP A 114 -20.64 7.29 -35.40
N ALA A 115 -20.29 8.40 -34.74
CA ALA A 115 -19.49 9.48 -35.30
C ALA A 115 -17.97 9.22 -35.32
N ILE A 116 -17.51 7.96 -35.26
CA ILE A 116 -16.10 7.60 -35.51
C ILE A 116 -15.95 7.21 -36.99
N PRO A 117 -15.71 8.15 -37.92
CA PRO A 117 -15.28 7.77 -39.25
C PRO A 117 -13.88 7.16 -39.17
N SER A 118 -13.75 5.99 -39.79
CA SER A 118 -12.51 5.32 -40.16
C SER A 118 -11.62 6.22 -41.02
N SER A 119 -10.96 7.22 -40.42
CA SER A 119 -9.71 7.80 -40.91
C SER A 119 -9.21 8.83 -39.91
N HIS A 120 -8.19 8.48 -39.12
CA HIS A 120 -6.95 9.23 -39.03
C HIS A 120 -6.11 8.68 -37.86
N GLU A 121 -4.99 8.10 -38.28
CA GLU A 121 -3.76 7.86 -37.54
C GLU A 121 -3.51 8.91 -36.44
N SER A 122 -3.84 8.57 -35.19
CA SER A 122 -3.43 9.35 -34.02
C SER A 122 -2.69 8.45 -33.03
N LYS A 123 -1.45 8.86 -32.77
CA LYS A 123 -0.45 8.18 -31.97
C LYS A 123 -0.77 8.34 -30.48
N ARG A 124 -0.94 7.20 -29.76
CA ARG A 124 -0.76 6.98 -28.31
C ARG A 124 -1.74 7.78 -27.40
N SER A 125 -2.31 7.27 -26.32
CA SER A 125 -1.88 6.24 -25.36
C SER A 125 -3.04 5.85 -24.42
N SER A 126 -2.99 4.62 -23.92
CA SER A 126 -3.42 4.21 -22.56
C SER A 126 -4.90 4.31 -22.20
N THR A 127 -5.58 3.16 -22.05
CA THR A 127 -6.21 2.69 -20.78
C THR A 127 -6.98 1.36 -21.00
N LEU A 128 -6.47 0.31 -20.34
CA LEU A 128 -7.11 -0.91 -19.80
C LEU A 128 -8.23 -1.64 -20.58
N PRO A 129 -8.06 -2.95 -20.89
CA PRO A 129 -9.20 -3.79 -21.27
C PRO A 129 -10.04 -4.18 -20.05
N ARG A 130 -11.27 -3.67 -20.01
CA ARG A 130 -12.34 -4.12 -19.10
C ARG A 130 -12.82 -5.51 -19.53
N LYS A 131 -12.82 -6.42 -18.57
CA LYS A 131 -13.32 -7.80 -18.56
C LYS A 131 -14.61 -7.99 -19.35
N GLY A 132 -14.58 -8.90 -20.33
CA GLY A 132 -15.77 -9.46 -20.97
C GLY A 132 -15.69 -9.63 -22.48
N ALA A 133 -14.65 -10.29 -22.99
CA ALA A 133 -14.70 -10.86 -24.34
C ALA A 133 -13.85 -12.13 -24.37
N THR A 134 -14.51 -13.29 -24.47
CA THR A 134 -13.88 -14.50 -25.00
C THR A 134 -13.43 -14.20 -26.42
N LYS A 135 -12.17 -13.79 -26.55
CA LYS A 135 -11.47 -13.78 -27.82
C LYS A 135 -10.34 -14.78 -27.68
N GLU A 136 -10.65 -15.99 -28.08
CA GLU A 136 -9.66 -16.91 -28.60
C GLU A 136 -8.92 -16.17 -29.73
N ASP A 137 -7.59 -16.18 -29.69
CA ASP A 137 -6.67 -15.70 -30.74
C ASP A 137 -6.45 -14.19 -30.93
N GLU A 138 -6.38 -13.38 -29.86
CA GLU A 138 -5.59 -12.15 -29.93
C GLU A 138 -4.11 -12.50 -29.68
N ASN A 139 -3.31 -12.51 -30.75
CA ASN A 139 -1.85 -12.60 -30.70
C ASN A 139 -1.32 -11.31 -30.04
N ILE A 140 -1.40 -11.25 -28.71
CA ILE A 140 -1.02 -10.10 -27.91
C ILE A 140 0.49 -9.91 -28.06
N ASP A 141 0.85 -8.74 -28.58
CA ASP A 141 2.24 -8.42 -28.87
C ASP A 141 3.03 -8.20 -27.56
N LEU A 142 3.83 -9.19 -27.17
CA LEU A 142 4.54 -9.27 -25.88
C LEU A 142 5.93 -8.59 -25.90
N HIS A 143 6.18 -7.67 -26.83
CA HIS A 143 7.51 -7.08 -27.07
C HIS A 143 8.18 -6.42 -25.86
N ASN A 144 7.42 -6.05 -24.82
CA ASN A 144 7.94 -5.37 -23.64
C ASN A 144 8.03 -6.25 -22.39
N VAL A 145 7.75 -7.56 -22.51
CA VAL A 145 7.68 -8.48 -21.39
C VAL A 145 8.85 -9.47 -21.45
N GLN A 146 9.60 -9.58 -20.37
CA GLN A 146 10.72 -10.52 -20.25
C GLN A 146 10.30 -11.77 -19.50
N VAL A 147 10.95 -12.91 -19.77
CA VAL A 147 10.75 -14.15 -19.01
C VAL A 147 12.02 -14.42 -18.20
N SER A 148 11.88 -14.69 -16.90
CA SER A 148 13.03 -14.85 -16.00
C SER A 148 13.84 -16.14 -16.21
N TYR A 149 13.26 -17.11 -16.92
CA TYR A 149 13.88 -18.41 -17.19
C TYR A 149 14.43 -18.48 -18.61
N ASN A 150 15.52 -19.24 -18.76
CA ASN A 150 15.95 -19.67 -20.08
C ASN A 150 14.86 -20.56 -20.70
N ILE A 151 14.51 -20.30 -21.95
CA ILE A 151 13.49 -21.04 -22.71
C ILE A 151 13.81 -22.55 -22.71
N GLU A 152 15.08 -22.93 -22.65
CA GLU A 152 15.52 -24.33 -22.55
C GLU A 152 15.04 -25.05 -21.29
N ALA A 153 14.81 -24.31 -20.19
CA ALA A 153 14.27 -24.87 -18.94
C ALA A 153 12.76 -25.12 -19.02
N LEU A 154 12.07 -24.52 -19.99
CA LEU A 154 10.66 -24.76 -20.25
C LEU A 154 10.53 -25.98 -21.17
N SER A 155 10.08 -27.11 -20.62
CA SER A 155 9.88 -28.31 -21.43
C SER A 155 8.76 -28.07 -22.46
N PRO A 156 9.00 -28.27 -23.77
CA PRO A 156 8.05 -27.91 -24.84
C PRO A 156 6.75 -28.72 -24.83
N LYS A 157 6.66 -29.76 -24.00
CA LYS A 157 5.49 -30.63 -23.86
C LYS A 157 4.57 -30.27 -22.69
N LYS A 158 4.92 -29.25 -21.90
CA LYS A 158 4.13 -28.86 -20.73
C LYS A 158 3.73 -27.40 -20.83
N ASP A 159 2.43 -27.17 -20.94
CA ASP A 159 1.87 -25.84 -20.82
C ASP A 159 2.19 -25.31 -19.43
N THR A 160 2.94 -24.21 -19.40
CA THR A 160 3.46 -23.62 -18.18
C THR A 160 2.86 -22.24 -18.01
N ILE A 161 2.14 -22.04 -16.92
CA ILE A 161 1.56 -20.74 -16.57
C ILE A 161 2.68 -19.86 -16.02
N LEU A 162 2.82 -18.68 -16.61
CA LEU A 162 3.73 -17.64 -16.16
C LEU A 162 2.93 -16.52 -15.48
N THR A 163 3.47 -16.00 -14.38
CA THR A 163 2.89 -14.91 -13.59
C THR A 163 3.88 -13.77 -13.51
N LEU A 164 3.40 -12.55 -13.27
CA LEU A 164 4.27 -11.40 -13.01
C LEU A 164 5.11 -11.67 -11.77
N LYS A 165 6.42 -11.43 -11.90
CA LYS A 165 7.38 -11.44 -10.80
C LYS A 165 7.14 -10.23 -9.91
N GLU A 166 7.33 -10.40 -8.61
CA GLU A 166 7.25 -9.30 -7.65
C GLU A 166 8.34 -8.24 -7.95
N SER A 167 7.91 -7.00 -8.19
CA SER A 167 8.78 -5.83 -8.32
C SER A 167 8.26 -4.69 -7.45
N SER A 168 9.16 -3.90 -6.87
CA SER A 168 8.78 -2.71 -6.10
C SER A 168 8.34 -1.61 -7.06
N ILE A 169 7.24 -0.92 -6.71
CA ILE A 169 6.73 0.22 -7.49
C ILE A 169 7.72 1.40 -7.50
N PHE A 170 8.61 1.45 -6.50
CA PHE A 170 9.65 2.49 -6.38
C PHE A 170 10.97 2.09 -7.04
N ASP A 171 11.05 0.89 -7.61
CA ASP A 171 12.22 0.45 -8.34
C ASP A 171 12.10 0.93 -9.79
N ASP A 172 12.68 2.10 -10.07
CA ASP A 172 12.70 2.73 -11.40
C ASP A 172 13.69 2.04 -12.37
N THR A 173 14.18 0.84 -12.05
CA THR A 173 14.98 0.06 -13.00
C THR A 173 14.10 -0.33 -14.19
N ASP A 174 14.58 -0.01 -15.39
CA ASP A 174 13.95 -0.17 -16.71
C ASP A 174 12.70 -1.05 -16.70
N SER A 175 11.55 -0.38 -16.80
CA SER A 175 10.15 -0.81 -16.56
C SER A 175 9.65 -2.02 -17.39
N THR A 176 10.46 -3.05 -17.48
CA THR A 176 10.15 -4.29 -18.17
C THR A 176 9.52 -5.23 -17.17
N GLU A 177 8.26 -5.56 -17.42
CA GLU A 177 7.54 -6.54 -16.63
C GLU A 177 8.18 -7.91 -16.86
N VAL A 178 8.58 -8.58 -15.78
CA VAL A 178 9.20 -9.89 -15.83
C VAL A 178 8.17 -10.95 -15.46
N LEU A 179 8.05 -11.99 -16.28
CA LEU A 179 7.23 -13.16 -16.05
C LEU A 179 8.06 -14.31 -15.50
N GLU A 180 7.52 -14.99 -14.49
CA GLU A 180 8.11 -16.16 -13.86
C GLU A 180 7.10 -17.28 -13.63
N ASN A 181 7.55 -18.53 -13.67
CA ASN A 181 6.77 -19.67 -13.20
C ASN A 181 6.96 -19.84 -11.69
N VAL A 182 5.91 -19.58 -10.91
CA VAL A 182 5.90 -19.69 -9.45
C VAL A 182 6.45 -21.03 -8.96
N LYS A 183 6.03 -22.15 -9.57
CA LYS A 183 6.47 -23.49 -9.12
C LYS A 183 7.98 -23.69 -9.32
N ALA A 184 8.50 -23.21 -10.45
CA ALA A 184 9.93 -23.29 -10.74
C ALA A 184 10.75 -22.34 -9.84
N ALA A 185 10.18 -21.19 -9.47
CA ALA A 185 10.80 -20.23 -8.55
C ALA A 185 10.94 -20.84 -7.15
N GLU A 186 9.86 -21.43 -6.63
CA GLU A 186 9.84 -22.12 -5.35
C GLU A 186 10.83 -23.29 -5.31
N GLU A 187 10.81 -24.16 -6.33
CA GLU A 187 11.74 -25.29 -6.41
C GLU A 187 13.21 -24.84 -6.43
N ASN A 188 13.52 -23.77 -7.16
CA ASN A 188 14.87 -23.23 -7.21
C ASN A 188 15.31 -22.66 -5.85
N ALA A 189 14.42 -21.91 -5.18
CA ALA A 189 14.68 -21.36 -3.85
C ALA A 189 14.93 -22.48 -2.82
N ASP A 190 14.14 -23.56 -2.88
CA ASP A 190 14.31 -24.69 -1.98
C ASP A 190 15.58 -25.48 -2.26
N ARG A 191 15.94 -25.67 -3.53
CA ARG A 191 17.21 -26.26 -3.94
C ARG A 191 18.40 -25.44 -3.43
N GLU A 192 18.32 -24.11 -3.50
CA GLU A 192 19.37 -23.22 -2.99
C GLU A 192 19.50 -23.32 -1.46
N LYS A 193 18.37 -23.30 -0.72
CA LYS A 193 18.37 -23.50 0.74
C LYS A 193 19.00 -24.84 1.13
N LEU A 194 18.69 -25.91 0.40
CA LEU A 194 19.22 -27.25 0.67
C LEU A 194 20.74 -27.30 0.41
N ARG A 195 21.20 -26.67 -0.67
CA ARG A 195 22.63 -26.50 -0.98
C ARG A 195 23.35 -25.70 0.10
N LEU A 196 22.80 -24.57 0.54
CA LEU A 196 23.36 -23.76 1.62
C LEU A 196 23.44 -24.53 2.94
N ARG A 197 22.42 -25.34 3.26
CA ARG A 197 22.42 -26.20 4.44
C ARG A 197 23.53 -27.25 4.37
N GLN A 198 23.73 -27.88 3.22
CA GLN A 198 24.80 -28.86 3.03
C GLN A 198 26.18 -28.21 3.18
N MET A 199 26.42 -27.08 2.52
CA MET A 199 27.68 -26.32 2.66
C MET A 199 27.96 -25.91 4.12
N ASN A 200 26.94 -25.49 4.85
CA ASN A 200 27.07 -25.14 6.27
C ASN A 200 27.39 -26.35 7.14
N LYS A 201 26.82 -27.53 6.83
CA LYS A 201 27.14 -28.80 7.50
C LYS A 201 28.59 -29.18 7.27
N ASP A 202 29.05 -29.12 6.01
CA ASP A 202 30.43 -29.45 5.64
C ASP A 202 31.43 -28.50 6.29
N ARG A 203 31.13 -27.20 6.34
CA ARG A 203 31.95 -26.19 7.05
C ARG A 203 32.04 -26.46 8.55
N ARG A 204 30.96 -26.93 9.17
CA ARG A 204 30.95 -27.31 10.60
C ARG A 204 31.76 -28.58 10.86
N GLN A 205 31.73 -29.55 9.94
CA GLN A 205 32.52 -30.77 10.08
C GLN A 205 34.02 -30.52 9.89
N LYS A 206 34.40 -29.68 8.91
CA LYS A 206 35.81 -29.29 8.68
C LYS A 206 36.46 -28.49 9.81
N LYS A 207 35.67 -27.86 10.70
CA LYS A 207 36.18 -27.14 11.88
C LYS A 207 36.41 -28.04 13.11
N LYS A 208 35.94 -29.29 13.06
CA LYS A 208 36.05 -30.25 14.18
C LYS A 208 37.25 -31.20 14.04
N PHE A 209 37.97 -31.11 12.93
CA PHE A 209 39.26 -31.74 12.67
C PHE A 209 40.31 -30.64 12.55
#